data_AF-R7G6L5-F1
#
_entry.id   AF-R7G6L5-F1
#
_cell.length_a   1.000
_cell.length_b   1.000
_cell.length_c   1.000
_cell.angle_alpha   90.00
_cell.angle_beta   90.00
_cell.angle_gamma   90.00
#
_symmetry.space_group_name_H-M   'P 1'
#
loop_
_entity.id
_entity.type
_entity.pdbx_description
1 polymer ?
#
loop_
_entity_poly.entity_id
_entity_poly.type
_entity_poly.pdbx_seq_one_letter_code
_entity_poly.pdbx_strand_id
1 'polypeptide(L)'
;METKQVLKSVLEEYQRITGLRSYIIYNEEDYKSASEKNYFCKCLKLSSKALKKCERCTLDVFAEADDENKVRIYSCHAGLIKWAVPVNYNDLHCVIVSEGIIAQKQMEEADQWAQYLAKEYGLNEEMLSHNFKIIHTMNERQMQASIGLLKDLIAYHFAMIK
;
A
#
# COMPACT_ATOMS: atom_id res chain seq x y z
N MET A 1 26.72 0.77 1.97
CA MET A 1 25.55 0.17 1.30
C MET A 1 24.81 1.30 0.61
N GLU A 2 24.43 1.17 -0.66
CA GLU A 2 23.68 2.22 -1.36
C GLU A 2 22.30 2.40 -0.68
N THR A 3 21.84 3.64 -0.49
CA THR A 3 20.61 3.96 0.26
C THR A 3 19.37 3.22 -0.29
N LYS A 4 19.33 2.96 -1.60
CA LYS A 4 18.27 2.16 -2.25
C LYS A 4 18.29 0.69 -1.83
N GLN A 5 19.48 0.11 -1.65
CA GLN A 5 19.64 -1.28 -1.20
C GLN A 5 19.19 -1.43 0.25
N VAL A 6 19.40 -0.40 1.06
CA VAL A 6 18.94 -0.35 2.47
C VAL A 6 17.42 -0.39 2.52
N LEU A 7 16.75 0.45 1.73
CA LEU A 7 15.29 0.44 1.68
C LEU A 7 14.75 -0.91 1.23
N LYS A 8 15.41 -1.58 0.28
CA LYS A 8 15.01 -2.94 -0.11
C LYS A 8 15.06 -3.91 1.08
N SER A 9 16.12 -3.90 1.89
CA SER A 9 16.22 -4.72 3.10
C SER A 9 15.13 -4.39 4.12
N VAL A 10 14.83 -3.11 4.33
CA VAL A 10 13.72 -2.66 5.17
C VAL A 10 12.39 -3.26 4.69
N LEU A 11 12.10 -3.19 3.39
CA LEU A 11 10.84 -3.71 2.85
C LEU A 11 10.74 -5.24 2.97
N GLU A 12 11.85 -5.95 2.79
CA GLU A 12 11.91 -7.41 2.93
C GLU A 12 11.68 -7.85 4.38
N GLU A 13 12.29 -7.18 5.36
CA GLU A 13 12.08 -7.44 6.78
C GLU A 13 10.67 -7.09 7.23
N TYR A 14 10.17 -5.93 6.80
CA TYR A 14 8.82 -5.50 7.07
C TYR A 14 7.80 -6.52 6.56
N GLN A 15 7.94 -6.99 5.32
CA GLN A 15 7.09 -8.03 4.76
C GLN A 15 7.22 -9.34 5.54
N ARG A 16 8.43 -9.73 5.97
CA ARG A 16 8.63 -10.97 6.74
C ARG A 16 7.90 -10.94 8.09
N ILE A 17 7.88 -9.78 8.74
CA ILE A 17 7.26 -9.61 10.08
C ILE A 17 5.74 -9.46 9.97
N THR A 18 5.27 -8.64 9.02
CA THR A 18 3.86 -8.24 8.94
C THR A 18 3.05 -9.05 7.93
N GLY A 19 3.71 -9.74 7.01
CA GLY A 19 3.11 -10.29 5.80
C GLY A 19 2.81 -9.24 4.72
N LEU A 20 2.98 -7.94 5.01
CA LEU A 20 2.59 -6.85 4.12
C LEU A 20 3.71 -6.46 3.16
N ARG A 21 3.41 -6.55 1.87
CA ARG A 21 4.28 -5.99 0.82
C ARG A 21 4.23 -4.46 0.84
N SER A 22 5.33 -3.85 0.44
CA SER A 22 5.41 -2.39 0.24
C SER A 22 6.22 -2.09 -1.01
N TYR A 23 6.08 -0.89 -1.55
CA TYR A 23 6.81 -0.42 -2.72
C TYR A 23 7.24 1.03 -2.55
N ILE A 24 8.26 1.42 -3.30
CA ILE A 24 8.88 2.75 -3.22
C ILE A 24 8.46 3.55 -4.46
N ILE A 25 8.11 4.82 -4.25
CA ILE A 25 7.85 5.81 -5.30
C ILE A 25 8.90 6.91 -5.12
N TYR A 26 9.79 7.11 -6.10
CA TYR A 26 10.80 8.17 -6.01
C TYR A 26 10.32 9.47 -6.65
N ASN A 27 9.38 9.42 -7.59
CA ASN A 27 8.83 10.58 -8.26
C ASN A 27 7.46 10.27 -8.90
N GLU A 28 6.81 11.31 -9.44
CA GLU A 28 5.52 11.24 -10.12
C GLU A 28 5.52 10.43 -11.43
N GLU A 29 6.65 9.89 -11.90
CA GLU A 29 6.70 8.99 -13.07
C GLU A 29 6.70 7.51 -12.64
N ASP A 30 7.15 7.22 -11.40
CA ASP A 30 7.27 5.87 -10.84
C ASP A 30 5.94 5.25 -10.39
N TYR A 31 4.86 6.03 -10.28
CA TYR A 31 3.53 5.51 -9.87
C TYR A 31 3.00 4.40 -10.78
N LYS A 32 3.37 4.42 -12.07
CA LYS A 32 3.00 3.39 -13.05
C LYS A 32 3.68 2.06 -12.74
N SER A 33 4.88 2.10 -12.15
CA SER A 33 5.69 0.92 -11.83
C SER A 33 5.47 0.38 -10.42
N ALA A 34 4.44 0.85 -9.70
CA ALA A 34 4.03 0.32 -8.39
C ALA A 34 3.68 -1.18 -8.50
N SER A 35 4.74 -1.97 -8.37
CA SER A 35 4.85 -3.38 -8.69
C SER A 35 3.83 -4.18 -7.89
N GLU A 36 3.14 -5.05 -8.61
CA GLU A 36 2.28 -6.13 -8.13
C GLU A 36 1.72 -6.00 -6.70
N LYS A 37 0.70 -5.16 -6.61
CA LYS A 37 -0.30 -5.11 -5.54
C LYS A 37 -0.86 -6.53 -5.30
N ASN A 38 -1.34 -6.81 -4.09
CA ASN A 38 -2.01 -8.07 -3.73
C ASN A 38 -2.96 -8.59 -4.84
N TYR A 39 -3.20 -9.91 -4.89
CA TYR A 39 -3.91 -10.52 -6.02
C TYR A 39 -5.28 -9.88 -6.29
N PHE A 40 -5.99 -9.44 -5.25
CA PHE A 40 -7.21 -8.65 -5.38
C PHE A 40 -7.02 -7.36 -6.20
N CYS A 41 -5.99 -6.57 -5.92
CA CYS A 41 -5.67 -5.39 -6.72
C CYS A 41 -5.29 -5.75 -8.16
N LYS A 42 -4.68 -6.92 -8.41
CA LYS A 42 -4.42 -7.39 -9.79
C LYS A 42 -5.74 -7.66 -10.53
N CYS A 43 -6.68 -8.33 -9.88
CA CYS A 43 -8.02 -8.57 -10.45
C CYS A 43 -8.74 -7.26 -10.78
N LEU A 44 -8.67 -6.25 -9.90
CA LEU A 44 -9.26 -4.93 -10.17
C LEU A 44 -8.66 -4.27 -11.42
N LYS A 45 -7.34 -4.32 -11.58
CA LYS A 45 -6.63 -3.67 -12.69
C LYS A 45 -6.93 -4.28 -14.08
N LEU A 46 -7.64 -5.41 -14.15
CA LEU A 46 -8.19 -5.91 -15.41
C LEU A 46 -9.21 -4.93 -16.03
N SER A 47 -9.84 -4.10 -15.20
CA SER A 47 -10.67 -2.99 -15.66
C SER A 47 -9.84 -1.74 -15.88
N SER A 48 -9.84 -1.20 -17.10
CA SER A 48 -9.15 0.06 -17.41
C SER A 48 -9.67 1.24 -16.58
N LYS A 49 -10.96 1.24 -16.22
CA LYS A 49 -11.57 2.21 -15.31
C LYS A 49 -10.97 2.10 -13.90
N ALA A 50 -10.82 0.89 -13.38
CA ALA A 50 -10.21 0.67 -12.08
C ALA A 50 -8.71 1.00 -12.08
N LEU A 51 -7.98 0.65 -13.14
CA LEU A 51 -6.56 0.96 -13.29
C LEU A 51 -6.30 2.47 -13.18
N LYS A 52 -7.07 3.30 -13.91
CA LYS A 52 -6.97 4.76 -13.84
C LYS A 52 -7.21 5.30 -12.43
N LYS A 53 -8.21 4.76 -11.70
CA LYS A 53 -8.44 5.14 -10.30
C LYS A 53 -7.30 4.68 -9.38
N CYS A 54 -6.76 3.49 -9.62
CA CYS A 54 -5.61 2.94 -8.90
C CYS A 54 -4.38 3.84 -9.02
N GLU A 55 -4.10 4.32 -10.23
CA GLU A 55 -3.00 5.23 -10.54
C GLU A 55 -3.22 6.60 -9.90
N ARG A 56 -4.42 7.16 -10.06
CA ARG A 56 -4.79 8.43 -9.43
C ARG A 56 -4.66 8.40 -7.91
N CYS A 57 -5.20 7.39 -7.23
CA CYS A 57 -5.03 7.24 -5.79
C CYS A 57 -3.56 7.16 -5.36
N THR A 58 -2.69 6.54 -6.18
CA THR A 58 -1.26 6.45 -5.88
C THR A 58 -0.57 7.80 -6.06
N LEU A 59 -0.91 8.56 -7.10
CA LEU A 59 -0.38 9.91 -7.34
C LEU A 59 -0.82 10.90 -6.26
N ASP A 60 -2.13 10.95 -5.96
CA ASP A 60 -2.70 11.88 -4.98
C ASP A 60 -2.01 11.68 -3.61
N VAL A 61 -1.84 10.43 -3.19
CA VAL A 61 -1.19 10.10 -1.90
C VAL A 61 0.31 10.35 -1.93
N PHE A 62 0.98 10.13 -3.06
CA PHE A 62 2.39 10.48 -3.20
C PHE A 62 2.56 11.99 -2.96
N ALA A 63 1.87 12.83 -3.74
CA ALA A 63 1.93 14.29 -3.61
C ALA A 63 1.59 14.76 -2.18
N GLU A 64 0.53 14.22 -1.57
CA GLU A 64 0.12 14.59 -0.21
C GLU A 64 1.12 14.17 0.89
N ALA A 65 1.81 13.04 0.73
CA ALA A 65 2.80 12.57 1.70
C ALA A 65 4.14 13.30 1.54
N ASP A 66 4.49 13.61 0.30
CA ASP A 66 5.70 14.31 -0.10
C ASP A 66 5.69 15.77 0.37
N ASP A 67 4.63 16.52 0.03
CA ASP A 67 4.48 17.94 0.33
C ASP A 67 4.43 18.21 1.85
N GLU A 68 3.69 17.39 2.61
CA GLU A 68 3.57 17.58 4.05
C GLU A 68 4.68 16.89 4.86
N ASN A 69 5.51 16.05 4.24
CA ASN A 69 6.46 15.16 4.90
C ASN A 69 5.85 14.42 6.11
N LYS A 70 4.63 13.90 5.95
CA LYS A 70 3.87 13.19 6.97
C LYS A 70 3.36 11.85 6.48
N VAL A 71 3.24 10.91 7.41
CA VAL A 71 2.58 9.63 7.14
C VAL A 71 1.13 9.90 6.79
N ARG A 72 0.67 9.33 5.67
CA ARG A 72 -0.72 9.36 5.25
C ARG A 72 -1.34 7.99 5.40
N ILE A 73 -2.49 7.93 6.06
CA ILE A 73 -3.34 6.74 6.12
C ILE A 73 -4.58 7.06 5.30
N TYR A 74 -4.91 6.21 4.33
CA TYR A 74 -5.98 6.46 3.38
C TYR A 74 -6.71 5.18 3.00
N SER A 75 -7.98 5.33 2.59
CA SER A 75 -8.72 4.24 1.94
C SER A 75 -8.67 4.42 0.43
N CYS A 76 -8.30 3.39 -0.31
CA CYS A 76 -8.26 3.46 -1.77
C CYS A 76 -9.67 3.38 -2.37
N HIS A 77 -9.78 3.58 -3.68
CA HIS A 77 -11.04 3.48 -4.42
C HIS A 77 -11.76 2.10 -4.35
N ALA A 78 -11.09 1.08 -3.81
CA ALA A 78 -11.64 -0.26 -3.58
C ALA A 78 -11.85 -0.58 -2.09
N GLY A 79 -11.73 0.42 -1.22
CA GLY A 79 -11.98 0.28 0.22
C GLY A 79 -10.80 -0.26 1.03
N LEU A 80 -9.65 -0.57 0.43
CA LEU A 80 -8.48 -1.03 1.18
C LEU A 80 -7.81 0.13 1.92
N ILE A 81 -7.53 -0.07 3.20
CA ILE A 81 -6.80 0.87 4.03
C ILE A 81 -5.30 0.69 3.80
N LYS A 82 -4.60 1.78 3.51
CA LYS A 82 -3.18 1.81 3.18
C LYS A 82 -2.50 2.93 3.93
N TRP A 83 -1.17 2.88 3.98
CA TRP A 83 -0.37 4.00 4.44
C TRP A 83 0.80 4.28 3.52
N ALA A 84 1.15 5.56 3.45
CA ALA A 84 2.29 6.11 2.75
C ALA A 84 3.21 6.79 3.76
N VAL A 85 4.48 6.40 3.77
CA VAL A 85 5.51 6.88 4.70
C VAL A 85 6.57 7.62 3.87
N PRO A 86 6.68 8.95 4.01
CA PRO A 86 7.76 9.69 3.36
C PRO A 86 9.10 9.34 4.00
N VAL A 87 10.14 9.27 3.18
CA VAL A 87 11.51 8.95 3.57
C VAL A 87 12.43 10.04 3.06
N ASN A 88 13.12 10.67 4.00
CA ASN A 88 14.07 11.74 3.77
C ASN A 88 15.39 11.39 4.45
N TYR A 89 16.42 11.07 3.67
CA TYR A 89 17.75 10.73 4.19
C TYR A 89 18.86 11.18 3.24
N ASN A 90 19.65 12.18 3.64
CA ASN A 90 20.61 12.88 2.78
C ASN A 90 19.93 13.30 1.46
N ASP A 91 20.48 12.89 0.31
CA ASP A 91 19.94 13.20 -1.02
C ASP A 91 18.81 12.25 -1.46
N LEU A 92 18.45 11.26 -0.62
CA LEU A 92 17.32 10.36 -0.91
C LEU A 92 16.00 10.99 -0.44
N HIS A 93 15.10 11.14 -1.40
CA HIS A 93 13.70 11.48 -1.19
C HIS A 93 12.81 10.45 -1.90
N CYS A 94 11.88 9.85 -1.17
CA CYS A 94 10.89 8.93 -1.73
C CYS A 94 9.74 8.68 -0.76
N VAL A 95 8.66 8.07 -1.24
CA VAL A 95 7.53 7.62 -0.41
C VAL A 95 7.42 6.10 -0.49
N ILE A 96 7.34 5.45 0.67
CA ILE A 96 7.06 4.02 0.78
C ILE A 96 5.55 3.84 0.97
N VAL A 97 4.91 3.05 0.11
CA VAL A 97 3.49 2.73 0.22
C VAL A 97 3.32 1.25 0.53
N SER A 98 2.64 0.95 1.63
CA SER A 98 2.29 -0.43 1.98
C SER A 98 1.05 -0.91 1.23
N GLU A 99 0.96 -2.21 1.03
CA GLU A 99 -0.24 -2.84 0.49
C GLU A 99 -1.44 -2.66 1.41
N GLY A 100 -2.63 -2.82 0.84
CA GLY A 100 -3.86 -2.50 1.54
C GLY A 100 -4.36 -3.64 2.41
N ILE A 101 -4.81 -3.29 3.61
CA ILE A 101 -5.55 -4.14 4.55
C ILE A 101 -7.04 -3.81 4.51
N ILE A 102 -7.85 -4.55 5.25
CA ILE A 102 -9.26 -4.19 5.52
C ILE A 102 -9.57 -4.27 7.02
N ALA A 103 -10.58 -3.51 7.47
CA ALA A 103 -11.10 -3.65 8.82
C ALA A 103 -11.94 -4.93 8.97
N GLN A 104 -12.06 -5.46 10.19
CA GLN A 104 -12.87 -6.66 10.47
C GLN A 104 -14.32 -6.53 9.98
N LYS A 105 -14.94 -5.35 10.18
CA LYS A 105 -16.28 -5.07 9.70
C LYS A 105 -16.40 -5.14 8.17
N GLN A 106 -15.36 -4.71 7.43
CA GLN A 106 -15.37 -4.83 5.97
C GLN A 106 -15.28 -6.29 5.52
N MET A 107 -14.64 -7.16 6.30
CA MET A 107 -14.61 -8.60 6.03
C MET A 107 -15.99 -9.24 6.22
N GLU A 108 -16.75 -8.81 7.23
CA GLU A 108 -18.14 -9.24 7.43
C GLU A 108 -19.05 -8.83 6.25
N GLU A 109 -18.73 -7.71 5.61
CA GLU A 109 -19.43 -7.16 4.45
C GLU A 109 -18.74 -7.51 3.10
N ALA A 110 -17.84 -8.50 3.09
CA ALA A 110 -16.98 -8.79 1.94
C ALA A 110 -17.74 -9.05 0.63
N ASP A 111 -18.87 -9.76 0.68
CA ASP A 111 -19.67 -10.07 -0.50
C ASP A 111 -20.37 -8.83 -1.07
N GLN A 112 -20.82 -7.91 -0.20
CA GLN A 112 -21.40 -6.64 -0.64
C GLN A 112 -20.35 -5.75 -1.31
N TRP A 113 -19.14 -5.70 -0.76
CA TRP A 113 -18.00 -5.02 -1.38
C TRP A 113 -17.65 -5.62 -2.73
N ALA A 114 -17.56 -6.96 -2.83
CA ALA A 114 -17.26 -7.64 -4.09
C ALA A 114 -18.32 -7.36 -5.15
N GLN A 115 -19.61 -7.45 -4.81
CA GLN A 115 -20.71 -7.16 -5.71
C GLN A 115 -20.68 -5.70 -6.21
N TYR A 116 -20.46 -4.74 -5.30
CA TYR A 116 -20.35 -3.33 -5.65
C TYR A 116 -19.20 -3.08 -6.63
N LEU A 117 -18.01 -3.61 -6.33
CA LEU A 117 -16.81 -3.41 -7.16
C LEU A 117 -16.92 -4.13 -8.50
N ALA A 118 -17.53 -5.31 -8.53
CA ALA A 118 -17.81 -6.07 -9.75
C ALA A 118 -18.70 -5.26 -10.70
N LYS A 119 -19.79 -4.70 -10.19
CA LYS A 119 -20.70 -3.84 -10.95
C LYS A 119 -20.03 -2.54 -11.39
N GLU A 120 -19.32 -1.85 -10.50
CA GLU A 120 -18.68 -0.56 -10.77
C GLU A 120 -17.58 -0.65 -11.84
N TYR A 121 -16.85 -1.77 -11.88
CA TYR A 121 -15.70 -1.95 -12.78
C TYR A 121 -15.92 -2.95 -13.91
N GLY A 122 -17.08 -3.63 -13.97
CA GLY A 122 -17.39 -4.63 -14.98
C GLY A 122 -16.53 -5.89 -14.86
N LEU A 123 -16.36 -6.39 -13.64
CA LEU A 123 -15.50 -7.53 -13.31
C LEU A 123 -16.31 -8.72 -12.78
N ASN A 124 -15.70 -9.90 -12.77
CA ASN A 124 -16.33 -11.10 -12.20
C ASN A 124 -16.40 -10.99 -10.67
N GLU A 125 -17.61 -11.11 -10.12
CA GLU A 125 -17.90 -10.96 -8.69
C GLU A 125 -17.27 -12.07 -7.84
N GLU A 126 -17.36 -13.33 -8.27
CA GLU A 126 -16.81 -14.47 -7.54
C GLU A 126 -15.28 -14.37 -7.37
N MET A 127 -14.59 -14.00 -8.46
CA MET A 127 -13.16 -13.72 -8.44
C MET A 127 -12.83 -12.59 -7.45
N LEU A 128 -13.61 -11.50 -7.44
CA LEU A 128 -13.39 -10.40 -6.51
C LEU A 128 -13.66 -10.81 -5.06
N SER A 129 -14.76 -11.52 -4.79
CA SER A 129 -15.11 -12.00 -3.44
C SER A 129 -14.03 -12.93 -2.89
N HIS A 130 -13.61 -13.92 -3.68
CA HIS A 130 -12.54 -14.85 -3.29
C HIS A 130 -11.26 -14.10 -2.90
N ASN A 131 -10.85 -13.13 -3.72
CA ASN A 131 -9.59 -12.41 -3.50
C ASN A 131 -9.70 -11.29 -2.44
N PHE A 132 -10.90 -10.78 -2.16
CA PHE A 132 -11.11 -9.82 -1.08
C PHE A 132 -11.03 -10.52 0.29
N LYS A 133 -11.58 -11.73 0.40
CA LYS A 133 -11.63 -12.50 1.65
C LYS A 133 -10.27 -12.98 2.16
N ILE A 134 -9.24 -12.96 1.32
CA ILE A 134 -7.86 -13.29 1.68
C ILE A 134 -7.01 -12.07 2.06
N ILE A 135 -7.57 -10.86 1.98
CA ILE A 135 -6.86 -9.64 2.37
C ILE A 135 -6.67 -9.62 3.87
N HIS A 136 -5.47 -9.21 4.30
CA HIS A 136 -5.12 -9.13 5.70
C HIS A 136 -6.04 -8.17 6.45
N THR A 137 -6.51 -8.59 7.63
CA THR A 137 -7.30 -7.75 8.51
C THR A 137 -6.43 -7.18 9.62
N MET A 138 -6.63 -5.90 9.95
CA MET A 138 -6.05 -5.31 11.16
C MET A 138 -7.07 -4.41 11.83
N ASN A 139 -7.00 -4.35 13.17
CA ASN A 139 -7.61 -3.25 13.92
C ASN A 139 -6.68 -2.02 13.93
N GLU A 140 -7.18 -0.90 14.44
CA GLU A 140 -6.45 0.37 14.47
C GLU A 140 -5.10 0.26 15.21
N ARG A 141 -5.05 -0.46 16.34
CA ARG A 141 -3.80 -0.63 17.10
C ARG A 141 -2.76 -1.41 16.32
N GLN A 142 -3.16 -2.49 15.66
CA GLN A 142 -2.30 -3.29 14.80
C GLN A 142 -1.79 -2.47 13.61
N MET A 143 -2.67 -1.69 12.97
CA MET A 143 -2.28 -0.78 11.88
C MET A 143 -1.26 0.26 12.33
N GLN A 144 -1.51 0.96 13.44
CA GLN A 144 -0.58 1.96 13.98
C GLN A 144 0.76 1.35 14.39
N ALA A 145 0.74 0.16 14.99
CA ALA A 145 1.96 -0.59 15.30
C ALA A 145 2.73 -0.99 14.04
N SER A 146 2.04 -1.40 12.97
CA SER A 146 2.65 -1.72 11.68
C SER A 146 3.33 -0.50 11.05
N ILE A 147 2.68 0.67 11.11
CA ILE A 147 3.26 1.94 10.65
C ILE A 147 4.50 2.30 11.47
N GLY A 148 4.41 2.17 12.80
CA GLY A 148 5.53 2.40 13.71
C GLY A 148 6.72 1.50 13.37
N LEU A 149 6.47 0.20 13.22
CA LEU A 149 7.50 -0.78 12.83
C LEU A 149 8.21 -0.41 11.53
N LEU A 150 7.47 0.01 10.49
CA LEU A 150 8.09 0.43 9.24
C LEU A 150 9.04 1.62 9.46
N LYS A 151 8.61 2.63 10.22
CA LYS A 151 9.45 3.79 10.55
C LYS A 151 10.68 3.41 11.37
N ASP A 152 10.52 2.51 12.35
CA ASP A 152 11.61 2.05 13.21
C ASP A 152 12.64 1.26 12.42
N LEU A 153 12.22 0.39 11.48
CA LEU A 153 13.11 -0.33 10.58
C LEU A 153 13.89 0.65 9.68
N ILE A 154 13.22 1.64 9.09
CA ILE A 154 13.89 2.67 8.27
C ILE A 154 14.97 3.38 9.09
N ALA A 155 14.62 3.86 10.29
CA ALA A 155 15.52 4.58 11.16
C ALA A 155 16.71 3.73 11.62
N TYR A 156 16.46 2.47 12.01
CA TYR A 156 17.49 1.52 12.41
C TYR A 156 18.50 1.28 11.28
N HIS A 157 18.00 0.92 10.10
CA HIS A 157 18.84 0.59 8.96
C HIS A 157 19.67 1.78 8.47
N PHE A 158 19.11 3.00 8.46
CA PHE A 158 19.88 4.20 8.13
C PHE A 158 20.93 4.55 9.17
N ALA A 159 20.67 4.32 10.46
CA ALA A 159 21.66 4.54 11.50
C ALA A 159 22.89 3.62 11.36
N MET A 160 22.73 2.46 10.72
CA MET A 160 23.79 1.47 10.47
C MET A 160 24.66 1.77 9.24
N ILE A 161 24.32 2.77 8.42
CA ILE A 161 25.13 3.17 7.24
C ILE A 161 26.23 4.17 7.63
N LYS A 162 26.25 4.63 8.89
CA LYS A 162 27.28 5.55 9.40
C LYS A 162 28.69 4.96 9.35
#